data_AF-T0I8T3-F1
#
_entry.id   AF-T0I8T3-F1
#
_cell.length_a   1.000
_cell.length_b   1.000
_cell.length_c   1.000
_cell.angle_alpha   90.00
_cell.angle_beta   90.00
_cell.angle_gamma   90.00
#
_symmetry.space_group_name_H-M   'P 1'
#
loop_
_entity.id
_entity.type
_entity.pdbx_description
1 polymer ?
#
loop_
_entity_poly.entity_id
_entity_poly.type
_entity_poly.pdbx_seq_one_letter_code
_entity_poly.pdbx_strand_id
1 'polypeptide(L)'
;MADKIYRNRDNLNYCKNLGIRLSGPPLGRPAKDQELLREQKKQERLDAGIRNAVEGKFGEGKRFYGLGRIMARLKETSETVIAMQLLVMNLERRLRILILNFMETYFRLIRLAY
;
A
#
# COMPACT_ATOMS: atom_id res chain seq x y z
N MET A 1 8.37 3.59 3.40
CA MET A 1 7.60 4.85 3.34
C MET A 1 7.20 5.19 4.75
N ALA A 2 7.38 6.44 5.18
CA ALA A 2 7.04 6.86 6.53
C ALA A 2 6.06 8.04 6.46
N ASP A 3 5.17 8.10 7.44
CA ASP A 3 4.29 9.25 7.59
C ASP A 3 5.08 10.53 7.83
N LYS A 4 4.49 11.66 7.44
CA LYS A 4 5.08 13.00 7.60
C LYS A 4 5.48 13.26 9.06
N ILE A 5 4.73 12.72 10.02
CA ILE A 5 5.00 12.87 11.46
C ILE A 5 6.38 12.31 11.87
N TYR A 6 6.89 11.31 11.14
CA TYR A 6 8.20 10.72 11.40
C TYR A 6 9.34 11.43 10.67
N ARG A 7 9.05 12.46 9.85
CA ARG A 7 10.05 13.19 9.06
C ARG A 7 10.66 14.34 9.86
N ASN A 8 11.32 14.03 10.96
CA ASN A 8 12.16 14.99 11.69
C ASN A 8 13.64 14.78 11.33
N ARG A 9 14.50 15.74 11.72
CA ARG A 9 15.94 15.71 11.38
C ARG A 9 16.65 14.51 11.99
N ASP A 10 16.30 14.16 13.23
CA ASP A 10 16.91 13.05 13.96
C ASP A 10 16.62 11.71 13.28
N ASN A 11 15.36 11.46 12.92
CA ASN A 11 14.93 10.27 12.19
C ASN A 11 15.55 10.20 10.79
N LEU A 12 15.67 11.34 10.08
CA LEU A 12 16.33 11.36 8.78
C LEU A 12 17.82 11.01 8.90
N ASN A 13 18.52 11.57 9.89
CA ASN A 13 19.93 11.26 10.13
C ASN A 13 20.10 9.80 10.55
N TYR A 14 19.25 9.30 11.46
CA TYR A 14 19.23 7.91 11.88
C TYR A 14 19.03 6.95 10.70
N CYS A 15 18.00 7.19 9.89
CA CYS A 15 17.74 6.39 8.69
C CYS A 15 18.90 6.48 7.69
N LYS A 16 19.48 7.68 7.47
CA LYS A 16 20.62 7.86 6.58
C LYS A 16 21.85 7.07 7.04
N ASN A 17 22.14 7.07 8.34
CA ASN A 17 23.25 6.30 8.92
C ASN A 17 23.06 4.79 8.73
N LEU A 18 21.81 4.31 8.68
CA LEU A 18 21.45 2.92 8.42
C LEU A 18 21.27 2.60 6.91
N GLY A 19 21.52 3.56 6.01
CA GLY A 19 21.28 3.38 4.57
C GLY A 19 19.80 3.26 4.18
N ILE A 20 18.88 3.64 5.06
CA ILE A 20 17.44 3.57 4.82
C ILE A 20 16.97 4.86 4.14
N ARG A 21 16.41 4.72 2.93
CA ARG A 21 15.79 5.84 2.19
C ARG A 21 14.41 6.17 2.77
N LEU A 22 14.26 7.35 3.36
CA LEU A 22 12.96 7.88 3.78
C LEU A 22 12.28 8.63 2.61
N SER A 23 11.02 8.32 2.33
CA SER A 23 10.23 8.94 1.27
C SER A 23 9.87 10.41 1.59
N GLY A 24 9.79 11.25 0.54
CA GLY A 24 9.29 12.63 0.60
C GLY A 24 10.37 13.72 0.38
N PRO A 25 9.94 14.98 0.19
CA PRO A 25 10.82 16.09 -0.22
C PRO A 25 11.78 16.50 0.90
N PRO A 26 13.00 16.96 0.60
CA PRO A 26 13.96 17.38 1.62
C PRO A 26 13.37 18.41 2.59
N LEU A 27 13.74 18.36 3.88
CA LEU A 27 13.28 19.32 4.91
C LEU A 27 13.85 20.73 4.74
N GLY A 28 14.69 20.95 3.74
CA GLY A 28 15.40 22.20 3.48
C GLY A 28 15.17 22.70 2.07
N ARG A 29 16.11 23.52 1.59
CA ARG A 29 16.02 24.10 0.26
C ARG A 29 16.03 22.98 -0.80
N PRO A 30 15.11 23.02 -1.79
CA PRO A 30 15.17 22.10 -2.92
C PRO A 30 16.49 22.27 -3.69
N ALA A 31 16.91 21.20 -4.38
CA ALA A 31 18.09 21.24 -5.23
C ALA A 31 17.91 22.31 -6.32
N LYS A 32 19.01 23.02 -6.64
CA LYS A 32 19.03 24.00 -7.75
C LYS A 32 19.03 23.33 -9.12
N ASP A 33 19.52 22.10 -9.18
CA ASP A 33 19.56 21.32 -10.41
C ASP A 33 18.17 20.83 -10.81
N GLN A 34 17.78 21.18 -12.03
CA GLN A 34 16.49 20.89 -12.63
C GLN A 34 16.31 19.39 -12.92
N GLU A 35 17.38 18.64 -13.17
CA GLU A 35 17.30 17.19 -13.43
C GLU A 35 17.08 16.40 -12.15
N LEU A 36 17.90 16.65 -11.13
CA LEU A 36 17.72 16.07 -9.79
C LEU A 36 16.31 16.35 -9.23
N LEU A 37 15.77 17.56 -9.45
CA LEU A 37 14.41 17.90 -9.03
C LEU A 37 13.35 17.06 -9.77
N ARG A 38 13.53 16.83 -11.07
CA ARG A 38 12.61 16.00 -11.88
C ARG A 38 12.61 14.55 -11.40
N GLU A 39 13.78 14.00 -11.12
CA GLU A 39 13.92 12.64 -10.59
C GLU A 39 13.27 12.50 -9.21
N GLN A 40 13.52 13.44 -8.30
CA GLN A 40 12.91 13.47 -6.97
C GLN A 40 11.39 13.48 -7.07
N LYS A 41 10.81 14.35 -7.91
CA LYS A 41 9.35 14.41 -8.12
C LYS A 41 8.78 13.10 -8.68
N LYS A 42 9.49 12.47 -9.62
CA LYS A 42 9.08 11.16 -10.17
C LYS A 42 9.05 10.11 -9.07
N GLN A 43 10.08 10.06 -8.24
CA GLN A 43 10.16 9.13 -7.12
C GLN A 43 9.07 9.40 -6.08
N GLU A 44 8.82 10.66 -5.74
CA GLU A 44 7.75 11.04 -4.81
C GLU A 44 6.37 10.61 -5.32
N ARG A 45 6.10 10.75 -6.62
CA ARG A 45 4.85 10.30 -7.23
C ARG A 45 4.69 8.78 -7.11
N LEU A 46 5.75 8.02 -7.33
CA LEU A 46 5.73 6.55 -7.15
C LEU A 46 5.50 6.17 -5.69
N ASP A 47 6.24 6.81 -4.77
CA ASP A 47 6.11 6.58 -3.34
C ASP A 47 4.68 6.91 -2.85
N ALA A 48 4.10 8.01 -3.32
CA ALA A 48 2.72 8.39 -3.01
C ALA A 48 1.69 7.41 -3.59
N GLY A 49 1.90 6.92 -4.81
CA GLY A 49 1.03 5.92 -5.43
C GLY A 49 0.97 4.61 -4.62
N ILE A 50 2.12 4.11 -4.18
CA ILE A 50 2.20 2.91 -3.34
C ILE A 50 1.52 3.16 -2.00
N ARG A 51 1.77 4.31 -1.37
CA ARG A 51 1.11 4.68 -0.11
C ARG A 51 -0.41 4.72 -0.27
N ASN A 52 -0.93 5.37 -1.30
CA ASN A 52 -2.36 5.45 -1.57
C ASN A 52 -2.98 4.06 -1.76
N ALA A 53 -2.30 3.16 -2.47
CA ALA A 53 -2.76 1.79 -2.65
C ALA A 53 -2.85 1.03 -1.31
N VAL A 54 -1.84 1.19 -0.45
CA VAL A 54 -1.80 0.57 0.89
C VAL A 54 -2.89 1.16 1.79
N GLU A 55 -2.98 2.49 1.89
CA GLU A 55 -3.99 3.18 2.69
C GLU A 55 -5.42 2.87 2.22
N GLY A 56 -5.63 2.79 0.90
CA GLY A 56 -6.89 2.37 0.31
C GLY A 56 -7.31 0.99 0.77
N LYS A 57 -6.38 0.01 0.77
CA LYS A 57 -6.66 -1.35 1.26
C LYS A 57 -6.91 -1.43 2.76
N PHE A 58 -6.21 -0.66 3.57
CA PHE A 58 -6.53 -0.55 4.99
C PHE A 58 -7.88 0.13 5.23
N GLY A 59 -8.23 1.15 4.45
CA GLY A 59 -9.53 1.83 4.51
C GLY A 59 -10.68 0.90 4.16
N GLU A 60 -10.54 0.13 3.08
CA GLU A 60 -11.46 -0.94 2.69
C GLU A 60 -11.59 -1.98 3.80
N GLY A 61 -10.47 -2.47 4.34
CA GLY A 61 -10.42 -3.38 5.48
C GLY A 61 -11.25 -2.88 6.69
N LYS A 62 -11.08 -1.60 7.04
CA LYS A 62 -11.78 -0.99 8.18
C LYS A 62 -13.28 -0.78 7.93
N ARG A 63 -13.65 -0.34 6.72
CA ARG A 63 -15.03 0.04 6.38
C ARG A 63 -15.89 -1.15 5.95
N PHE A 64 -15.38 -1.99 5.06
CA PHE A 64 -16.13 -3.09 4.44
C PHE A 64 -15.96 -4.39 5.22
N TYR A 65 -14.73 -4.75 5.59
CA TYR A 65 -14.43 -6.01 6.28
C TYR A 65 -14.53 -5.93 7.81
N GLY A 66 -14.85 -4.75 8.35
CA GLY A 66 -15.13 -4.58 9.78
C GLY A 66 -13.89 -4.50 10.70
N LEU A 67 -12.67 -4.33 10.15
CA LEU A 67 -11.47 -4.11 10.98
C LEU A 67 -11.59 -2.87 11.88
N GLY A 68 -12.43 -1.90 11.51
CA GLY A 68 -12.67 -0.69 12.32
C GLY A 68 -13.72 -0.86 13.42
N ARG A 69 -14.35 -2.03 13.55
CA ARG A 69 -15.46 -2.30 14.49
C ARG A 69 -15.28 -3.64 15.22
N ILE A 70 -14.05 -3.98 15.58
CA ILE A 70 -13.77 -5.17 16.39
C ILE A 70 -14.14 -4.87 17.83
N MET A 71 -15.14 -5.59 18.35
CA MET A 71 -15.66 -5.41 19.71
C MET A 71 -15.15 -6.50 20.69
N ALA A 72 -14.30 -7.40 20.21
CA ALA A 72 -13.67 -8.42 21.04
C ALA A 72 -12.86 -7.76 22.17
N ARG A 73 -13.00 -8.28 23.39
CA ARG A 73 -12.42 -7.69 24.61
C ARG A 73 -11.10 -8.34 25.01
N LEU A 74 -10.93 -9.63 24.69
CA LEU A 74 -9.69 -10.35 24.96
C LEU A 74 -8.73 -10.19 23.77
N LYS A 75 -7.43 -10.19 24.08
CA LYS A 75 -6.37 -10.10 23.07
C LYS A 75 -6.49 -11.23 22.06
N GLU A 76 -6.59 -12.47 22.53
CA GLU A 76 -6.62 -13.68 21.70
C GLU A 76 -7.81 -13.69 20.72
N THR A 77 -8.99 -13.29 21.19
CA THR A 77 -10.17 -13.22 20.34
C THR A 77 -10.10 -12.07 19.35
N SER A 78 -9.54 -10.93 19.75
CA SER A 78 -9.29 -9.80 18.85
C SER A 78 -8.30 -10.16 17.74
N GLU A 79 -7.18 -10.80 18.08
CA GLU A 79 -6.18 -11.27 17.12
C GLU A 79 -6.78 -12.28 16.13
N THR A 80 -7.58 -13.22 16.63
CA THR A 80 -8.27 -14.21 15.79
C THR A 80 -9.24 -13.54 14.81
N VAL A 81 -10.03 -12.55 15.26
CA VAL A 81 -10.94 -11.80 14.39
C VAL A 81 -10.19 -11.01 13.33
N ILE A 82 -9.09 -10.34 13.70
CA ILE A 82 -8.22 -9.62 12.75
C ILE A 82 -7.67 -10.60 11.70
N ALA A 83 -7.11 -11.72 12.14
CA ALA A 83 -6.53 -12.73 11.25
C ALA A 83 -7.56 -13.27 10.25
N MET A 84 -8.78 -13.58 10.74
CA MET A 84 -9.87 -14.05 9.89
C MET A 84 -10.28 -13.00 8.84
N GLN A 85 -10.40 -11.72 9.23
CA GLN A 85 -10.72 -10.63 8.30
C GLN A 85 -9.64 -10.49 7.23
N LEU A 86 -8.36 -10.53 7.60
CA LEU A 86 -7.25 -10.49 6.64
C LEU A 86 -7.25 -11.71 5.70
N LEU A 87 -7.58 -12.90 6.21
CA LEU A 87 -7.72 -14.10 5.39
C LEU A 87 -8.80 -13.92 4.32
N VAL A 88 -10.00 -13.48 4.71
CA VAL A 88 -11.13 -13.24 3.79
C VAL A 88 -10.75 -12.20 2.73
N MET A 89 -10.13 -11.09 3.12
CA MET A 89 -9.64 -10.07 2.18
C MET A 89 -8.70 -10.66 1.12
N ASN A 90 -7.79 -11.54 1.52
CA ASN A 90 -6.86 -12.19 0.60
C ASN A 90 -7.54 -13.22 -0.30
N LEU A 91 -8.48 -14.01 0.23
CA LEU A 91 -9.26 -14.97 -0.55
C LEU A 91 -10.10 -14.29 -1.62
N GLU A 92 -10.78 -13.19 -1.28
CA GLU A 92 -11.58 -12.43 -2.24
C GLU A 92 -10.70 -11.87 -3.37
N ARG A 93 -9.52 -11.33 -3.04
CA ARG A 93 -8.56 -10.86 -4.05
C ARG A 93 -8.15 -11.99 -4.99
N ARG A 94 -7.83 -13.17 -4.45
CA ARG A 94 -7.44 -14.33 -5.27
C ARG A 94 -8.59 -14.79 -6.17
N LEU A 95 -9.80 -14.86 -5.62
CA LEU A 95 -11.00 -15.23 -6.39
C LEU A 95 -11.25 -14.26 -7.55
N ARG A 96 -11.12 -12.95 -7.33
CA ARG A 96 -11.25 -11.94 -8.40
C ARG A 96 -10.25 -12.17 -9.53
N ILE A 97 -8.98 -12.46 -9.22
CA ILE A 97 -7.95 -12.74 -10.22
C ILE A 97 -8.28 -14.03 -11.00
N LEU A 98 -8.69 -15.09 -10.30
CA LEU A 98 -9.07 -16.36 -10.94
C LEU A 98 -10.25 -16.17 -11.91
N ILE A 99 -11.27 -15.42 -11.50
CA ILE A 99 -12.42 -15.10 -12.36
C ILE A 99 -11.98 -14.32 -13.59
N LEU A 100 -11.14 -13.28 -13.43
CA LEU A 100 -10.65 -12.49 -14.57
C LEU A 100 -9.85 -13.35 -15.54
N ASN A 101 -8.93 -14.18 -15.06
CA ASN A 101 -8.15 -15.09 -15.89
C ASN A 101 -9.03 -16.11 -16.62
N PHE A 102 -10.04 -16.64 -15.93
CA PHE A 102 -11.03 -17.55 -16.53
C PHE A 102 -11.79 -16.87 -17.67
N MET A 103 -12.31 -15.66 -17.42
CA MET A 103 -13.05 -14.88 -18.42
C MET A 103 -12.17 -14.53 -19.62
N GLU A 104 -10.93 -14.06 -19.41
CA GLU A 104 -10.01 -13.78 -20.50
C GLU A 104 -9.72 -15.02 -21.34
N THR A 105 -9.50 -16.17 -20.71
CA THR A 105 -9.26 -17.43 -21.41
C THR A 105 -10.49 -17.83 -22.22
N TYR A 106 -11.68 -17.74 -21.61
CA TYR A 106 -12.95 -18.03 -22.26
C TYR A 106 -13.20 -17.15 -23.50
N PHE A 107 -13.01 -15.83 -23.38
CA PHE A 107 -13.17 -14.91 -24.51
C PHE A 107 -12.13 -15.13 -25.62
N ARG A 108 -10.88 -15.47 -25.27
CA ARG A 108 -9.87 -15.84 -26.27
C ARG A 108 -10.25 -17.10 -27.04
N LEU A 109 -10.77 -18.12 -26.35
CA LEU A 109 -11.23 -19.35 -26.99
C LEU A 109 -12.39 -19.10 -27.95
N ILE A 110 -13.39 -18.31 -27.53
CA ILE A 110 -14.49 -17.91 -28.42
C ILE A 110 -13.97 -17.18 -29.65
N ARG A 111 -13.06 -16.21 -29.47
CA ARG A 111 -12.50 -15.42 -30.58
C ARG A 111 -11.68 -16.25 -31.57
N LEU A 112 -11.15 -17.40 -31.17
CA LEU A 112 -10.42 -18.30 -32.06
C LEU A 112 -11.36 -19.29 -32.79
N ALA A 113 -12.57 -19.50 -32.27
CA ALA A 113 -13.56 -20.41 -32.84
C ALA A 113 -14.45 -19.76 -33.91
N TYR A 114 -14.44 -18.43 -34.02
CA TYR A 114 -15.18 -17.62 -34.99
C TYR A 114 -14.23 -16.66 -35.72
#